data_AF-A0A842NXB3-F1
#
_entry.id   AF-A0A842NXB3-F1
#
_cell.length_a   1.000
_cell.length_b   1.000
_cell.length_c   1.000
_cell.angle_alpha   90.00
_cell.angle_beta   90.00
_cell.angle_gamma   90.00
#
_symmetry.space_group_name_H-M   'P 1'
#
loop_
_entity.id
_entity.type
_entity.pdbx_description
1 polymer ?
#
loop_
_entity_poly.entity_id
_entity_poly.type
_entity_poly.pdbx_seq_one_letter_code
_entity_poly.pdbx_strand_id
1 'polypeptide(L)' 'MKQKQKVAKQKITKDMTIGEVAQNFPAAIEILLAEGVHCVGCGAAFFETIEQGLMVHGKSEKEIDKVLKRMNEHVAN' A
#
# COMPACT_ATOMS: atom_id res chain seq x y z
N MET A 1 -12.88 20.13 11.09
CA MET A 1 -11.87 19.44 10.27
C MET A 1 -12.59 18.45 9.38
N LYS A 2 -12.31 18.52 8.07
CA LYS A 2 -13.24 18.16 7.00
C LYS A 2 -13.26 16.64 6.72
N GLN A 3 -14.49 16.12 6.67
CA GLN A 3 -14.98 15.08 5.76
C GLN A 3 -14.63 13.61 6.05
N LYS A 4 -15.57 12.95 6.75
CA LYS A 4 -16.02 11.59 6.39
C LYS A 4 -16.35 11.56 4.89
N GLN A 5 -15.87 10.59 4.11
CA GLN A 5 -16.46 10.29 2.80
C GLN A 5 -16.09 8.91 2.23
N LYS A 6 -17.14 8.12 2.00
CA LYS A 6 -17.31 7.12 0.93
C LYS A 6 -16.13 6.17 0.64
N VAL A 7 -16.18 4.99 1.24
CA VAL A 7 -15.57 3.76 0.70
C VAL A 7 -16.37 3.31 -0.54
N ALA A 8 -16.35 4.11 -1.59
CA ALA A 8 -16.85 3.73 -2.90
C ALA A 8 -15.63 3.31 -3.74
N LYS A 9 -15.24 2.04 -3.62
CA LYS A 9 -14.43 1.35 -4.64
C LYS A 9 -13.11 2.04 -5.03
N GLN A 10 -12.41 2.66 -4.07
CA GLN A 10 -11.09 3.22 -4.36
C GLN A 10 -10.07 2.08 -4.49
N LYS A 11 -9.42 2.04 -5.65
CA LYS A 11 -8.37 1.09 -5.97
C LYS A 11 -7.04 1.60 -5.39
N ILE A 12 -6.29 0.74 -4.72
CA ILE A 12 -4.92 1.01 -4.27
C ILE A 12 -4.04 1.22 -5.50
N THR A 13 -3.30 2.34 -5.54
CA THR A 13 -2.35 2.68 -6.60
C THR A 13 -0.92 2.81 -6.04
N LYS A 14 0.07 2.73 -6.93
CA LYS A 14 1.49 2.74 -6.56
C LYS A 14 1.97 4.07 -5.95
N ASP A 15 1.27 5.15 -6.29
CA ASP A 15 1.57 6.52 -5.85
C ASP A 15 1.03 6.83 -4.44
N MET A 16 0.17 5.96 -3.91
CA MET A 16 -0.29 6.08 -2.53
C MET A 16 0.87 5.87 -1.57
N THR A 17 0.87 6.64 -0.49
CA THR A 17 1.79 6.43 0.62
C THR A 17 1.42 5.18 1.41
N ILE A 18 2.42 4.54 2.01
CA ILE A 18 2.19 3.40 2.92
C ILE A 18 1.27 3.82 4.08
N GLY A 19 1.39 5.05 4.57
CA GLY A 19 0.51 5.60 5.59
C GLY A 19 -0.95 5.73 5.16
N GLU A 20 -1.20 6.23 3.94
CA GLU A 20 -2.56 6.27 3.37
C GLU A 20 -3.15 4.87 3.21
N VAL A 21 -2.35 3.89 2.76
CA VAL A 21 -2.80 2.50 2.66
C VAL A 21 -3.10 1.94 4.04
N ALA A 22 -2.25 2.17 5.05
CA ALA A 22 -2.48 1.67 6.41
C ALA A 22 -3.77 2.23 7.04
N GLN A 23 -4.09 3.49 6.74
CA GLN A 23 -5.29 4.15 7.26
C GLN A 23 -6.57 3.74 6.53
N ASN A 24 -6.53 3.62 5.20
CA ASN A 24 -7.71 3.38 4.38
C ASN A 24 -7.95 1.89 4.06
N PHE A 25 -6.87 1.10 4.03
CA PHE A 25 -6.84 -0.30 3.63
C PHE A 25 -5.97 -1.14 4.59
N PRO A 26 -6.29 -1.17 5.90
CA PRO A 26 -5.44 -1.84 6.89
C PRO A 26 -5.19 -3.33 6.58
N ALA A 27 -6.14 -4.01 5.94
CA ALA A 27 -5.99 -5.39 5.50
C ALA A 27 -4.90 -5.57 4.43
N ALA A 28 -4.66 -4.57 3.56
CA ALA A 28 -3.63 -4.66 2.53
C ALA A 28 -2.19 -4.60 3.08
N ILE A 29 -2.01 -4.18 4.33
CA ILE A 29 -0.69 -4.06 4.96
C ILE A 29 -0.01 -5.42 5.10
N GLU A 30 -0.76 -6.50 5.34
CA GLU A 30 -0.17 -7.83 5.45
C GLU A 30 0.54 -8.27 4.16
N ILE A 31 0.06 -7.80 3.00
CA ILE A 31 0.68 -8.07 1.70
C ILE A 31 1.99 -7.30 1.57
N LEU A 32 2.05 -6.03 1.99
CA LEU A 32 3.30 -5.26 1.98
C LEU A 32 4.35 -5.88 2.92
N LEU A 33 3.93 -6.35 4.10
CA LEU A 33 4.80 -7.08 5.02
C LEU A 33 5.34 -8.37 4.38
N ALA A 34 4.48 -9.16 3.72
CA ALA A 34 4.87 -10.37 3.02
C ALA A 34 5.85 -10.11 1.85
N GLU A 35 5.80 -8.92 1.24
CA GLU A 35 6.70 -8.50 0.17
C GLU A 35 8.03 -7.90 0.67
N GLY A 36 8.25 -7.88 1.99
CA GLY A 36 9.51 -7.46 2.61
C GLY A 36 9.49 -6.05 3.21
N VAL A 37 8.40 -5.30 3.05
CA VAL A 37 8.23 -3.93 3.56
C VAL A 37 7.91 -3.96 5.06
N HIS A 38 8.84 -4.47 5.87
CA HIS A 38 8.66 -4.58 7.33
C HIS A 38 8.71 -3.21 8.03
N CYS A 39 9.21 -2.20 7.34
CA CYS A 39 9.35 -0.84 7.85
C CYS A 39 8.03 -0.08 7.95
N VAL A 40 6.87 -0.66 7.64
CA VAL A 40 5.54 -0.01 7.68
C VAL A 40 5.26 0.72 9.01
N GLY A 41 5.85 0.28 10.13
CA GLY A 41 5.75 0.92 11.44
C GLY A 41 6.81 1.99 11.76
N CYS A 42 7.81 2.20 10.89
CA CYS A 42 8.82 3.23 11.05
C CYS A 42 8.30 4.57 10.52
N GLY A 43 8.55 5.66 11.25
CA GLY A 43 8.04 6.99 10.89
C GLY A 43 8.47 7.49 9.50
N ALA A 44 9.58 6.98 8.94
CA ALA A 44 10.03 7.33 7.60
C ALA A 44 9.18 6.66 6.50
N ALA A 45 8.92 5.35 6.63
CA ALA A 45 8.17 4.58 5.63
C ALA A 45 6.71 5.05 5.52
N PHE A 46 6.16 5.64 6.58
CA PHE A 46 4.80 6.18 6.56
C PHE A 46 4.58 7.20 5.43
N PHE A 47 5.62 7.94 5.04
CA PHE A 47 5.57 8.96 3.99
C PHE A 47 6.08 8.48 2.62
N GLU A 48 6.62 7.26 2.53
CA GLU A 48 7.06 6.67 1.27
C GLU A 48 5.86 6.15 0.47
N THR A 49 5.93 6.24 -0.86
CA THR A 49 4.94 5.59 -1.72
C THR A 49 5.11 4.08 -1.72
N ILE A 50 4.06 3.33 -2.07
CA ILE A 50 4.15 1.88 -2.26
C ILE A 50 5.24 1.53 -3.27
N GLU A 51 5.31 2.28 -4.38
CA GLU A 51 6.32 2.06 -5.41
C GLU A 51 7.73 2.21 -4.83
N GLN A 52 8.00 3.30 -4.13
CA GLN A 52 9.31 3.57 -3.52
C GLN A 52 9.68 2.48 -2.51
N GLY A 53 8.75 2.14 -1.60
CA GLY A 53 8.94 1.09 -0.61
C GLY A 53 9.29 -0.25 -1.28
N LEU A 54 8.56 -0.66 -2.31
CA LEU A 54 8.85 -1.92 -3.00
C LEU A 54 10.14 -1.87 -3.83
N MET A 55 10.46 -0.73 -4.46
CA MET A 55 11.70 -0.55 -5.23
C MET A 55 12.95 -0.64 -4.36
N VAL A 56 12.96 -0.06 -3.15
CA VAL A 56 14.12 -0.17 -2.23
C VAL A 56 14.33 -1.60 -1.74
N HIS A 57 13.29 -2.43 -1.82
CA HIS A 57 13.33 -3.87 -1.57
C HIS A 57 13.57 -4.70 -2.85
N GLY A 58 14.03 -4.07 -3.94
CA GLY A 58 14.52 -4.75 -5.15
C GLY A 58 13.42 -5.22 -6.10
N LYS A 59 12.18 -4.74 -5.95
CA LYS A 59 11.08 -5.11 -6.85
C LYS A 59 11.16 -4.33 -8.15
N SER A 60 10.97 -5.02 -9.27
CA SER A 60 10.77 -4.40 -10.57
C SER A 60 9.34 -3.84 -10.71
N GLU A 61 9.11 -2.91 -11.65
CA GLU A 61 7.78 -2.36 -11.94
C GLU A 61 6.72 -3.45 -12.17
N LYS A 62 7.10 -4.53 -12.88
CA LYS A 62 6.20 -5.67 -13.13
C LYS A 62 5.81 -6.42 -11.86
N GLU A 63 6.70 -6.49 -10.89
CA GLU A 63 6.41 -7.12 -9.60
C GLU A 63 5.53 -6.20 -8.75
N ILE A 64 5.79 -4.89 -8.78
CA ILE A 64 4.96 -3.88 -8.12
C ILE A 64 3.51 -3.97 -8.63
N ASP A 65 3.30 -4.06 -9.94
CA ASP A 65 1.95 -4.24 -10.52
C ASP A 65 1.25 -5.50 -10.00
N LYS A 66 1.99 -6.61 -9.84
CA LYS A 66 1.46 -7.86 -9.28
C LYS A 66 1.11 -7.72 -7.80
N VAL A 67 1.91 -6.98 -7.03
CA VAL A 67 1.63 -6.68 -5.62
C VAL A 67 0.36 -5.84 -5.52
N LEU A 68 0.25 -4.76 -6.30
CA LEU A 68 -0.94 -3.89 -6.31
C LEU A 68 -2.19 -4.65 -6.71
N LYS A 69 -2.10 -5.54 -7.69
CA LYS A 69 -3.23 -6.41 -8.07
C LYS A 69 -3.68 -7.26 -6.88
N ARG A 70 -2.75 -7.95 -6.21
CA ARG A 70 -3.05 -8.76 -5.02
C ARG A 70 -3.64 -7.92 -3.88
N MET A 71 -3.10 -6.74 -3.62
CA MET A 71 -3.64 -5.82 -2.61
C MET A 71 -5.08 -5.44 -2.91
N ASN A 72 -5.37 -5.08 -4.16
CA ASN A 72 -6.72 -4.70 -4.59
C ASN A 72 -7.72 -5.86 -4.57
N GLU A 73 -7.29 -7.07 -4.92
CA GLU A 73 -8.11 -8.28 -4.81
C GLU A 73 -8.41 -8.62 -3.35
N HIS A 74 -7.43 -8.44 -2.47
CA HIS A 74 -7.57 -8.74 -1.05
C HIS A 74 -8.56 -7.81 -0.34
N VAL A 75 -8.54 -6.49 -0.64
CA VAL A 75 -9.46 -5.51 -0.01
C VAL A 75 -10.85 -5.44 -0.64
N ALA A 76 -11.06 -6.12 -1.77
CA ALA A 76 -12.36 -6.17 -2.44
C ALA A 76 -13.25 -7.31 -1.93
N ASN A 77 -12.71 -8.21 -1.09
CA ASN A 77 -13.42 -9.30 -0.43
C ASN A 77 -13.80 -8.93 1.00
#